data_AF-A0A9D7SUH8-F1
#
_entry.id   AF-A0A9D7SUH8-F1
#
_cell.length_a   1.000
_cell.length_b   1.000
_cell.length_c   1.000
_cell.angle_alpha   90.00
_cell.angle_beta   90.00
_cell.angle_gamma   90.00
#
_symmetry.space_group_name_H-M   'P 1'
#
loop_
_entity.id
_entity.type
_entity.pdbx_description
1 polymer ?
#
loop_
_entity_poly.entity_id
_entity_poly.type
_entity_poly.pdbx_seq_one_letter_code
_entity_poly.pdbx_strand_id
1 'polypeptide(L)'
;MIPIRTIALLPAFFMALSGSKCQTTISDNVIQKIGFDFAAVDEKGLINSETSIDYEFCIPMDETMMAKIKAIEPDVQTPRLAKGRIACSQQEWLCIVTTHDSKWKEKLYTIASLPFVQRIVQTDYE
;
A
#
# COMPACT_ATOMS: atom_id res chain seq x y z
N MET A 1 -55.36 -54.83 8.02
CA MET A 1 -56.13 -54.07 7.01
C MET A 1 -56.11 -52.59 7.39
N ILE A 2 -55.62 -51.73 6.47
CA ILE A 2 -55.86 -50.27 6.31
C ILE A 2 -55.21 -49.31 7.36
N PRO A 3 -54.64 -48.13 7.00
CA PRO A 3 -54.00 -47.73 5.74
C PRO A 3 -52.66 -46.95 5.88
N ILE A 4 -52.03 -46.84 4.73
CA ILE A 4 -51.00 -45.87 4.32
C ILE A 4 -51.45 -44.43 4.57
N ARG A 5 -50.55 -43.58 5.08
CA ARG A 5 -50.56 -42.13 4.82
C ARG A 5 -49.16 -41.63 4.49
N THR A 6 -48.97 -41.37 3.22
CA THR A 6 -47.91 -40.57 2.59
C THR A 6 -47.95 -39.14 3.14
N ILE A 7 -46.81 -38.62 3.61
CA ILE A 7 -46.57 -37.17 3.70
C ILE A 7 -45.23 -36.90 3.01
N ALA A 8 -45.33 -36.22 1.88
CA ALA A 8 -44.23 -35.60 1.14
C ALA A 8 -44.05 -34.14 1.58
N LEU A 9 -42.99 -33.49 1.07
CA LEU A 9 -42.60 -32.05 1.14
C LEU A 9 -41.60 -31.71 2.27
N LEU A 10 -40.49 -30.97 2.08
CA LEU A 10 -39.66 -30.44 0.97
C LEU A 10 -38.36 -29.90 1.68
N PRO A 11 -37.27 -29.48 1.00
CA PRO A 11 -35.90 -29.57 1.48
C PRO A 11 -35.42 -28.32 2.24
N ALA A 12 -34.59 -28.49 3.27
CA ALA A 12 -33.76 -27.41 3.77
C ALA A 12 -32.45 -27.37 2.98
N PHE A 13 -32.50 -26.73 1.81
CA PHE A 13 -31.32 -26.35 1.03
C PHE A 13 -30.54 -25.31 1.83
N PHE A 14 -29.56 -25.76 2.62
CA PHE A 14 -28.60 -24.89 3.30
C PHE A 14 -27.72 -24.24 2.22
N MET A 15 -28.16 -23.09 1.72
CA MET A 15 -27.41 -22.26 0.79
C MET A 15 -26.22 -21.67 1.55
N ALA A 16 -25.09 -22.38 1.52
CA ALA A 16 -23.82 -21.91 2.03
C ALA A 16 -23.38 -20.69 1.22
N LEU A 17 -23.62 -19.50 1.76
CA LEU A 17 -22.99 -18.25 1.32
C LEU A 17 -21.49 -18.36 1.61
N SER A 18 -20.74 -18.94 0.68
CA SER A 18 -19.28 -18.88 0.66
C SER A 18 -18.86 -17.43 0.42
N GLY A 19 -18.69 -16.69 1.52
CA GLY A 19 -18.02 -15.40 1.51
C GLY A 19 -16.54 -15.63 1.23
N SER A 20 -16.14 -15.54 -0.04
CA SER A 20 -14.73 -15.43 -0.41
C SER A 20 -14.17 -14.15 0.18
N LYS A 21 -13.44 -14.25 1.30
CA LYS A 21 -12.55 -13.17 1.74
C LYS A 21 -11.50 -13.01 0.63
N CYS A 22 -11.64 -11.98 -0.20
CA CYS A 22 -10.62 -11.56 -1.13
C CYS A 22 -9.44 -11.05 -0.30
N GLN A 23 -8.52 -11.94 0.08
CA GLN A 23 -7.25 -11.55 0.67
C GLN A 23 -6.36 -11.05 -0.45
N THR A 24 -6.27 -9.73 -0.59
CA THR A 24 -5.28 -9.07 -1.46
C THR A 24 -3.89 -9.42 -0.94
N THR A 25 -3.31 -10.48 -1.48
CA THR A 25 -1.92 -10.83 -1.20
C THR A 25 -1.06 -9.82 -1.95
N ILE A 26 -0.42 -8.91 -1.22
CA ILE A 26 0.58 -8.01 -1.80
C ILE A 26 1.71 -8.88 -2.35
N SER A 27 2.11 -8.64 -3.61
CA SER A 27 3.13 -9.46 -4.24
C SER A 27 4.51 -9.20 -3.61
N ASP A 28 5.34 -10.25 -3.53
CA ASP A 28 6.68 -10.16 -2.95
C ASP A 28 7.54 -9.08 -3.64
N ASN A 29 7.36 -8.87 -4.94
CA ASN A 29 8.09 -7.84 -5.69
C ASN A 29 7.77 -6.41 -5.24
N VAL A 30 6.58 -6.17 -4.66
CA VAL A 30 6.20 -4.87 -4.11
C VAL A 30 6.90 -4.67 -2.78
N ILE A 31 6.90 -5.70 -1.92
CA ILE A 31 7.56 -5.67 -0.62
C ILE A 31 9.08 -5.50 -0.77
N GLN A 32 9.70 -6.18 -1.75
CA GLN A 32 11.15 -6.10 -2.01
C GLN A 32 11.64 -4.70 -2.39
N LYS A 33 10.76 -3.81 -2.87
CA LYS A 33 11.14 -2.42 -3.16
C LYS A 33 11.26 -1.57 -1.90
N ILE A 34 10.64 -1.99 -0.79
CA ILE A 34 10.59 -1.24 0.46
C ILE A 34 11.80 -1.63 1.31
N GLY A 35 12.78 -0.74 1.38
CA GLY A 35 14.07 -0.97 2.01
C GLY A 35 14.18 -0.57 3.49
N PHE A 36 13.05 -0.43 4.18
CA PHE A 36 13.01 -0.11 5.61
C PHE A 36 11.99 -0.98 6.34
N ASP A 37 12.15 -1.14 7.65
CA ASP A 37 11.20 -1.90 8.47
C ASP A 37 9.95 -1.04 8.76
N PHE A 38 8.85 -1.38 8.10
CA PHE A 38 7.55 -0.74 8.31
C PHE A 38 6.61 -1.58 9.18
N ALA A 39 7.06 -2.72 9.72
CA ALA A 39 6.23 -3.59 10.55
C ALA A 39 5.93 -2.97 11.93
N ALA A 40 6.83 -2.10 12.41
CA ALA A 40 6.69 -1.38 13.68
C ALA A 40 5.77 -0.15 13.61
N VAL A 41 5.30 0.23 12.42
CA VAL A 41 4.44 1.39 12.21
C VAL A 41 2.99 1.00 12.47
N ASP A 42 2.33 1.69 13.40
CA ASP A 42 0.95 1.45 13.79
C ASP A 42 -0.06 1.97 12.75
N GLU A 43 -1.35 1.76 12.99
CA GLU A 43 -2.43 2.16 12.08
C GLU A 43 -2.52 3.68 11.86
N LYS A 44 -1.93 4.49 12.76
CA LYS A 44 -1.88 5.94 12.63
C LYS A 44 -0.63 6.41 11.90
N GLY A 45 0.25 5.49 11.54
CA GLY A 45 1.50 5.84 10.88
C GLY A 45 2.64 6.14 11.82
N LEU A 46 2.58 5.67 13.07
CA LEU A 46 3.54 6.02 14.10
C LEU A 46 4.25 4.78 14.64
N ILE A 47 5.54 4.89 14.92
CA ILE A 47 6.29 3.96 15.76
C ILE A 47 6.04 4.34 17.22
N ASN A 48 5.68 3.35 18.04
CA ASN A 48 5.39 3.52 19.47
C ASN A 48 4.38 4.65 19.75
N SER A 49 3.48 4.93 18.80
CA SER A 49 2.50 6.02 18.87
C SER A 49 3.07 7.43 19.03
N GLU A 50 4.35 7.64 18.69
CA GLU A 50 5.04 8.93 18.86
C GLU A 50 5.60 9.49 17.55
N THR A 51 6.28 8.66 16.76
CA THR A 51 7.14 9.14 15.66
C THR A 51 6.73 8.53 14.33
N SER A 52 6.48 9.35 13.30
CA SER A 52 6.31 8.88 11.93
C SER A 52 7.66 8.62 11.25
N ILE A 53 7.65 7.78 10.24
CA ILE A 53 8.78 7.60 9.32
C ILE A 53 8.54 8.49 8.11
N ASP A 54 9.55 9.25 7.74
CA ASP A 54 9.63 9.79 6.39
C ASP A 54 10.38 8.79 5.51
N TYR A 55 9.91 8.61 4.28
CA TYR A 55 10.55 7.75 3.30
C TYR A 55 10.65 8.46 1.96
N GLU A 56 11.65 8.07 1.18
CA GLU A 56 11.99 8.67 -0.10
C GLU A 56 12.11 7.65 -1.22
N PHE A 57 11.80 8.10 -2.43
CA PHE A 57 11.93 7.33 -3.67
C PHE A 57 12.16 8.25 -4.87
N CYS A 58 12.69 7.68 -5.95
CA CYS A 58 12.87 8.38 -7.21
C CYS A 58 11.74 8.06 -8.18
N ILE A 59 11.33 9.07 -8.95
CA ILE A 59 10.49 8.87 -10.14
C ILE A 59 11.14 9.58 -11.34
N PRO A 60 10.91 9.12 -12.59
CA PRO A 60 11.32 9.88 -13.76
C PRO A 60 10.78 11.31 -13.74
N MET A 61 11.54 12.28 -14.26
CA MET A 61 11.09 13.68 -14.45
C MET A 61 10.02 13.76 -15.54
N ASP A 62 8.84 13.26 -15.22
CA ASP A 62 7.67 13.19 -16.08
C ASP A 62 6.45 13.61 -15.27
N GLU A 63 5.80 14.69 -15.72
CA GLU A 63 4.63 15.27 -15.05
C GLU A 63 3.46 14.30 -14.92
N THR A 64 3.31 13.33 -15.85
CA THR A 64 2.27 12.30 -15.79
C THR A 64 2.54 11.34 -14.63
N MET A 65 3.80 11.01 -14.38
CA MET A 65 4.17 10.14 -13.25
C MET A 65 4.04 10.88 -11.93
N MET A 66 4.41 12.16 -11.90
CA MET A 66 4.16 13.02 -10.73
C MET A 66 2.67 13.15 -10.43
N ALA A 67 1.82 13.32 -11.45
CA ALA A 67 0.37 13.37 -11.26
C ALA A 67 -0.18 12.08 -10.64
N LYS A 68 0.34 10.91 -11.03
CA LYS A 68 -0.01 9.63 -10.40
C LYS A 68 0.41 9.57 -8.92
N ILE A 69 1.62 10.05 -8.59
CA ILE A 69 2.07 10.12 -7.20
C ILE A 69 1.17 11.06 -6.40
N LYS A 70 0.88 12.27 -6.89
CA LYS A 70 0.01 13.24 -6.21
C LYS A 70 -1.43 12.77 -6.03
N ALA A 71 -1.92 11.91 -6.92
CA ALA A 71 -3.25 11.29 -6.76
C ALA A 71 -3.29 10.29 -5.60
N ILE A 72 -2.15 9.67 -5.27
CA ILE A 72 -2.01 8.74 -4.14
C ILE A 72 -1.65 9.49 -2.85
N GLU A 73 -0.70 10.42 -2.96
CA GLU A 73 -0.16 11.22 -1.88
C GLU A 73 -0.11 12.72 -2.26
N PRO A 74 -1.18 13.48 -1.98
CA PRO A 74 -1.24 14.90 -2.30
C PRO A 74 -0.16 15.75 -1.63
N ASP A 75 0.31 15.32 -0.44
CA ASP A 75 1.27 16.05 0.38
C ASP A 75 2.73 15.62 0.10
N VAL A 76 2.97 14.91 -1.00
CA VAL A 76 4.31 14.50 -1.43
C VAL A 76 5.22 15.71 -1.57
N GLN A 77 6.38 15.66 -0.91
CA GLN A 77 7.39 16.69 -1.03
C GLN A 77 8.34 16.36 -2.18
N THR A 78 8.67 17.38 -2.96
CA THR A 78 9.56 17.26 -4.13
C THR A 78 10.64 18.34 -4.06
N PRO A 79 11.63 18.21 -3.16
CA PRO A 79 12.68 19.21 -3.00
C PRO A 79 13.46 19.39 -4.32
N ARG A 80 13.60 20.65 -4.74
CA ARG A 80 14.16 21.01 -6.04
C ARG A 80 15.63 20.60 -6.13
N LEU A 81 15.98 19.85 -7.19
CA LEU A 81 17.34 19.40 -7.50
C LEU A 81 18.01 18.55 -6.40
N ALA A 82 17.25 18.06 -5.42
CA ALA A 82 17.76 17.17 -4.39
C ALA A 82 17.84 15.73 -4.93
N LYS A 83 18.89 15.01 -4.52
CA LYS A 83 19.08 13.59 -4.87
C LYS A 83 18.61 12.64 -3.78
N GLY A 84 18.47 13.12 -2.54
CA GLY A 84 18.26 12.26 -1.37
C GLY A 84 19.45 11.32 -1.12
N ARG A 85 19.32 10.43 -0.15
CA ARG A 85 20.27 9.33 0.06
C ARG A 85 20.02 8.17 -0.88
N ILE A 86 18.79 8.07 -1.40
CA ILE A 86 18.44 7.12 -2.45
C ILE A 86 19.17 7.41 -3.77
N ALA A 87 19.77 8.59 -3.90
CA ALA A 87 20.65 9.03 -4.98
C ALA A 87 19.95 9.11 -6.35
N CYS A 88 18.83 9.84 -6.41
CA CYS A 88 18.14 10.12 -7.67
C CYS A 88 19.09 10.76 -8.70
N SER A 89 18.96 10.32 -9.95
CA SER A 89 19.73 10.83 -11.06
C SER A 89 19.28 12.24 -11.48
N GLN A 90 19.98 12.83 -12.45
CA GLN A 90 19.59 14.12 -13.04
C GLN A 90 18.32 14.06 -13.88
N GLN A 91 17.79 12.86 -14.13
CA GLN A 91 16.58 12.61 -14.92
C GLN A 91 15.42 12.14 -14.04
N GLU A 92 15.58 12.20 -12.72
CA GLU A 92 14.59 11.79 -11.74
C GLU A 92 14.29 12.91 -10.73
N TRP A 93 13.05 12.93 -10.24
CA TRP A 93 12.67 13.72 -9.08
C TRP A 93 12.73 12.87 -7.82
N LEU A 94 13.23 13.47 -6.75
CA LEU A 94 13.10 12.95 -5.39
C LEU A 94 11.68 13.23 -4.89
N CYS A 95 11.02 12.18 -4.41
CA CYS A 95 9.74 12.27 -3.70
C CYS A 95 9.98 11.86 -2.24
N ILE A 96 9.49 12.66 -1.29
CA ILE A 96 9.49 12.35 0.14
C ILE A 96 8.05 12.32 0.63
N VAL A 97 7.71 11.28 1.38
CA VAL A 97 6.38 11.07 1.96
C VAL A 97 6.55 10.69 3.43
N THR A 98 5.58 11.06 4.26
CA THR A 98 5.53 10.69 5.68
C THR A 98 4.51 9.58 5.92
N THR A 99 4.76 8.71 6.88
CA THR A 99 3.78 7.70 7.30
C THR A 99 2.65 8.30 8.12
N HIS A 100 2.69 9.56 8.55
CA HIS A 100 1.68 10.19 9.43
C HIS A 100 0.30 10.37 8.74
N ASP A 101 -0.38 9.27 8.45
CA ASP A 101 -1.69 9.17 7.82
C ASP A 101 -2.28 7.79 8.16
N SER A 102 -3.57 7.70 8.46
CA SER A 102 -4.22 6.40 8.74
C SER A 102 -4.25 5.44 7.53
N LYS A 103 -4.00 5.95 6.33
CA LYS A 103 -3.92 5.19 5.07
C LYS A 103 -2.48 4.98 4.59
N TRP A 104 -1.48 5.30 5.40
CA TRP A 104 -0.06 5.25 5.00
C TRP A 104 0.33 3.91 4.36
N LYS A 105 -0.18 2.80 4.89
CA LYS A 105 0.19 1.45 4.45
C LYS A 105 -0.36 1.15 3.06
N GLU A 106 -1.60 1.55 2.80
CA GLU A 106 -2.24 1.44 1.48
C GLU A 106 -1.49 2.30 0.46
N LYS A 107 -1.17 3.54 0.83
CA LYS A 107 -0.41 4.47 -0.02
C LYS A 107 0.98 3.93 -0.33
N LEU A 108 1.73 3.45 0.67
CA LEU A 108 3.06 2.86 0.51
C LEU A 108 3.03 1.68 -0.48
N TYR A 109 2.10 0.74 -0.32
CA TYR A 109 1.97 -0.38 -1.24
C TYR A 109 1.53 0.03 -2.63
N THR A 110 0.65 1.02 -2.75
CA THR A 110 0.21 1.55 -4.04
C THR A 110 1.38 2.22 -4.78
N ILE A 111 2.19 3.02 -4.07
CA ILE A 111 3.41 3.65 -4.61
C ILE A 111 4.42 2.58 -5.02
N ALA A 112 4.70 1.59 -4.16
CA ALA A 112 5.63 0.51 -4.47
C ALA A 112 5.16 -0.37 -5.66
N SER A 113 3.86 -0.46 -5.89
CA SER A 113 3.28 -1.17 -7.03
C SER A 113 3.48 -0.45 -8.36
N LEU A 114 3.83 0.84 -8.36
CA LEU A 114 4.09 1.58 -9.59
C LEU A 114 5.37 1.06 -10.27
N PRO A 115 5.34 0.80 -11.59
CA PRO A 115 6.47 0.19 -12.29
C PRO A 115 7.69 1.11 -12.38
N PHE A 116 7.49 2.42 -12.32
CA PHE A 116 8.55 3.43 -12.36
C PHE A 116 9.15 3.75 -10.99
N VAL A 117 8.60 3.20 -9.89
CA VAL A 117 9.20 3.26 -8.56
C VAL A 117 10.05 2.02 -8.37
N GLN A 118 11.37 2.18 -8.34
CA GLN A 118 12.31 1.05 -8.29
C GLN A 118 12.68 0.64 -6.86
N ARG A 119 12.74 1.60 -5.96
CA ARG A 119 13.15 1.40 -4.56
C ARG A 119 12.56 2.52 -3.71
N ILE A 120 12.27 2.21 -2.45
CA ILE A 120 11.82 3.13 -1.42
C ILE A 120 12.74 2.92 -0.21
N VAL A 121 13.25 3.98 0.38
CA VAL A 121 14.09 3.92 1.58
C VAL A 121 13.60 4.90 2.63
N GLN A 122 13.93 4.65 3.90
CA GLN A 122 13.71 5.63 4.95
C GLN A 122 14.56 6.89 4.69
N THR A 123 13.97 8.05 4.95
CA THR A 123 14.65 9.34 4.91
C THR A 123 15.36 9.56 6.25
N ASP A 124 16.66 9.84 6.21
CA ASP A 124 17.47 10.16 7.38
C ASP A 124 17.91 11.63 7.34
N TYR A 125 17.39 12.43 8.27
CA TYR A 125 17.78 13.84 8.46
C TYR A 125 19.01 13.92 9.38
N GLU A 126 20.07 14.60 8.95
CA GLU A 126 21.28 14.89 9.75
C GLU A 126 21.30 16.33 10.26
#